data_AF-A0A1G9IQC9-F1
#
_entry.id   AF-A0A1G9IQC9-F1
#
_cell.length_a   1.000
_cell.length_b   1.000
_cell.length_c   1.000
_cell.angle_alpha   90.00
_cell.angle_beta   90.00
_cell.angle_gamma   90.00
#
_symmetry.space_group_name_H-M   'P 1'
#
loop_
_entity.id
_entity.type
_entity.pdbx_description
1 polymer ?
#
loop_
_entity_poly.entity_id
_entity_poly.type
_entity_poly.pdbx_seq_one_letter_code
_entity_poly.pdbx_strand_id
1 'polypeptide(L)'
;MLSWYILSLGNDPTTKYNYEKVYAQPTCCGTEAICAIRAFDDGHNHPLISEQLKFEMISALWNNRETPNVRLHYSGREQESVNIVCHNYLFNKTITV
;
A
#
# COMPACT_ATOMS: atom_id res chain seq x y z
N MET A 1 8.44 6.99 -16.72
CA MET A 1 7.02 6.60 -16.84
C MET A 1 6.47 6.37 -15.44
N LEU A 2 5.19 6.67 -15.19
CA LEU A 2 4.53 6.36 -13.92
C LEU A 2 4.27 4.85 -13.82
N SER A 3 4.62 4.24 -12.68
CA SER A 3 4.41 2.82 -12.40
C SER A 3 3.79 2.65 -11.01
N TRP A 4 3.16 1.50 -10.78
CA TRP A 4 2.70 1.12 -9.45
C TRP A 4 3.79 0.36 -8.71
N TYR A 5 3.81 0.56 -7.39
CA TYR A 5 4.78 -0.01 -6.49
C TYR A 5 4.05 -0.53 -5.26
N ILE A 6 4.13 -1.83 -4.97
CA ILE A 6 3.50 -2.45 -3.79
C ILE A 6 4.51 -2.44 -2.65
N LEU A 7 4.10 -1.97 -1.49
CA LEU A 7 4.89 -2.02 -0.26
C LEU A 7 4.91 -3.45 0.27
N SER A 8 6.09 -4.00 0.52
CA SER A 8 6.21 -5.29 1.21
C SER A 8 5.65 -5.18 2.63
N LEU A 9 4.83 -6.15 3.03
CA LEU A 9 4.03 -6.08 4.26
C LEU A 9 4.88 -5.80 5.51
N GLY A 10 4.46 -4.84 6.34
CA GLY A 10 5.09 -4.51 7.62
C GLY A 10 6.31 -3.58 7.51
N ASN A 11 6.67 -3.14 6.31
CA ASN A 11 7.79 -2.24 6.11
C ASN A 11 7.40 -0.75 6.17
N ASP A 12 8.41 0.12 6.31
CA ASP A 12 8.24 1.58 6.33
C ASP A 12 7.87 2.12 4.93
N PRO A 13 6.72 2.78 4.77
CA PRO A 13 6.25 3.30 3.48
C PRO A 13 7.07 4.49 2.97
N THR A 14 7.93 5.11 3.79
CA THR A 14 8.77 6.24 3.37
C THR A 14 10.12 5.81 2.80
N THR A 15 10.44 4.51 2.89
CA THR A 15 11.69 3.93 2.39
C THR A 15 11.45 3.28 1.02
N LYS A 16 12.02 3.87 -0.04
CA LYS A 16 11.81 3.43 -1.44
C LYS A 16 12.19 1.97 -1.73
N TYR A 17 13.15 1.40 -0.98
CA TYR A 17 13.61 0.03 -1.16
C TYR A 17 12.63 -1.02 -0.63
N ASN A 18 11.59 -0.60 0.09
CA ASN A 18 10.57 -1.51 0.62
C ASN A 18 9.46 -1.81 -0.40
N TYR A 19 9.62 -1.34 -1.64
CA TYR A 19 8.60 -1.42 -2.67
C TYR A 19 9.05 -2.30 -3.84
N GLU A 20 8.09 -3.06 -4.36
CA GLU A 20 8.23 -3.85 -5.58
C GLU A 20 7.41 -3.24 -6.71
N LYS A 21 8.05 -3.03 -7.86
CA LYS A 21 7.40 -2.50 -9.05
C LYS A 21 6.43 -3.52 -9.65
N VAL A 22 5.21 -3.07 -9.96
CA VAL A 22 4.18 -3.89 -10.61
C VAL A 22 3.59 -3.20 -11.82
N TYR A 23 3.11 -4.01 -12.77
CA TYR A 23 2.66 -3.54 -14.08
C TYR A 23 1.16 -3.23 -14.16
N ALA A 24 0.40 -3.58 -13.12
CA ALA A 24 -1.03 -3.30 -13.01
C ALA A 24 -1.33 -2.56 -11.71
N GLN A 25 -2.48 -1.87 -11.67
CA GLN A 25 -2.94 -1.25 -10.43
C GLN A 25 -3.18 -2.33 -9.36
N PRO A 26 -2.56 -2.21 -8.18
CA PRO A 26 -2.77 -3.17 -7.10
C PRO A 26 -4.20 -3.13 -6.58
N THR A 27 -4.74 -4.31 -6.27
CA THR A 27 -5.92 -4.44 -5.42
C THR A 27 -5.44 -4.51 -3.98
N CYS A 28 -5.69 -3.44 -3.23
CA CYS A 28 -5.41 -3.35 -1.81
C CYS A 28 -6.73 -3.35 -1.03
N CYS A 29 -6.69 -3.76 0.24
CA CYS A 29 -7.88 -3.88 1.06
C CYS A 29 -7.69 -3.33 2.45
N GLY A 30 -8.57 -2.41 2.84
CA GLY A 30 -8.52 -1.68 4.09
C GLY A 30 -8.12 -0.23 3.86
N THR A 31 -8.04 0.54 4.94
CA THR A 31 -7.91 2.00 4.86
C THR A 31 -6.92 2.58 5.87
N GLU A 32 -6.10 1.75 6.50
CA GLU A 32 -5.36 2.11 7.73
C GLU A 32 -3.85 2.27 7.52
N ALA A 33 -3.29 1.64 6.50
CA ALA A 33 -1.86 1.64 6.20
C ALA A 33 -1.61 1.74 4.68
N ILE A 34 -0.44 2.22 4.28
CA ILE A 34 -0.06 2.33 2.86
C ILE A 34 0.18 0.93 2.29
N CYS A 35 -0.51 0.60 1.20
CA CYS A 35 -0.35 -0.66 0.49
C CYS A 35 0.49 -0.51 -0.76
N ALA A 36 0.18 0.50 -1.56
CA ALA A 36 0.88 0.74 -2.81
C ALA A 36 0.86 2.22 -3.17
N ILE A 37 1.87 2.63 -3.91
CA ILE A 37 1.99 3.98 -4.43
C ILE A 37 2.19 3.97 -5.94
N ARG A 38 1.71 5.03 -6.60
CA ARG A 38 1.99 5.29 -8.01
C ARG A 38 3.01 6.41 -8.11
N ALA A 39 4.17 6.12 -8.65
CA ALA A 39 5.30 7.04 -8.68
C ALA A 39 6.08 6.94 -9.99
N PHE A 40 6.95 7.91 -10.24
CA PHE A 40 8.01 7.76 -11.22
C PHE A 40 9.06 6.78 -10.71
N ASP A 41 9.74 6.11 -11.63
CA ASP A 41 10.91 5.29 -11.32
C ASP A 41 12.10 6.18 -10.95
N ASP A 42 12.89 5.77 -9.96
CA ASP A 42 14.12 6.45 -9.54
C ASP A 42 15.35 6.09 -10.40
N GLY A 43 15.15 5.30 -11.47
CA GLY A 43 16.20 4.79 -12.36
C GLY A 43 16.71 3.40 -11.94
N HIS A 44 16.26 2.86 -10.82
CA HIS A 44 16.68 1.57 -10.27
C HIS A 44 15.50 0.64 -9.96
N ASN A 45 14.34 0.85 -10.59
CA ASN A 45 13.10 0.12 -10.32
C ASN A 45 12.50 0.34 -8.92
N HIS A 46 12.82 1.47 -8.27
CA HIS A 46 12.16 1.90 -7.03
C HIS A 46 11.32 3.15 -7.28
N PRO A 47 10.30 3.41 -6.43
CA PRO A 47 9.54 4.65 -6.53
C PRO A 47 10.41 5.85 -6.14
N LEU A 48 10.36 6.89 -6.95
CA LEU A 48 10.78 8.23 -6.55
C LEU A 48 9.74 8.83 -5.60
N ILE A 49 9.98 8.71 -4.29
CA ILE A 49 9.10 9.24 -3.24
C ILE A 49 9.34 10.75 -3.06
N SER A 50 8.67 11.55 -3.90
CA SER A 50 8.71 13.02 -3.83
C SER A 50 7.98 13.56 -2.60
N GLU A 51 8.23 14.83 -2.26
CA GLU A 51 7.49 15.52 -1.17
C GLU A 51 5.98 15.58 -1.44
N GLN A 52 5.59 15.81 -2.69
CA GLN A 52 4.18 15.81 -3.10
C GLN A 52 3.53 14.43 -2.85
N LEU A 53 4.23 13.34 -3.17
CA LEU A 53 3.73 12.00 -2.92
C LEU A 53 3.65 11.71 -1.42
N LYS A 54 4.63 12.15 -0.62
CA LYS A 54 4.56 12.05 0.85
C LYS A 54 3.33 12.78 1.41
N PHE A 55 3.03 13.98 0.91
CA PHE A 55 1.84 14.71 1.33
C PHE A 55 0.55 13.96 0.95
N GLU A 56 0.50 13.38 -0.24
CA GLU A 56 -0.63 12.56 -0.68
C GLU A 56 -0.80 11.30 0.18
N MET A 57 0.30 10.63 0.56
CA MET A 57 0.28 9.50 1.49
C MET A 57 -0.28 9.90 2.87
N ILE A 58 0.15 11.04 3.40
CA ILE A 58 -0.38 11.59 4.67
C ILE A 58 -1.88 11.88 4.53
N SER A 59 -2.30 12.51 3.43
CA SER A 59 -3.71 12.81 3.18
C SER A 59 -4.55 11.54 3.09
N ALA A 60 -4.06 10.51 2.42
CA ALA A 60 -4.75 9.22 2.30
C ALA A 60 -4.95 8.56 3.67
N LEU A 61 -3.89 8.51 4.48
CA LEU A 61 -3.93 7.95 5.84
C LEU A 61 -4.83 8.75 6.77
N TRP A 62 -4.70 10.07 6.79
CA TRP A 62 -5.53 10.93 7.66
C TRP A 62 -7.01 10.71 7.36
N ASN A 63 -7.38 10.67 6.08
CA ASN A 63 -8.77 10.55 5.66
C ASN A 63 -9.27 9.10 5.56
N ASN A 64 -8.43 8.11 5.88
CA ASN A 64 -8.71 6.68 5.66
C ASN A 64 -9.29 6.42 4.26
N ARG A 65 -8.73 7.10 3.24
CA ARG A 65 -9.29 7.12 1.89
C ARG A 65 -8.19 7.10 0.85
N GLU A 66 -8.30 6.16 -0.08
CA GLU A 66 -7.38 6.09 -1.22
C GLU A 66 -7.42 7.35 -2.08
N THR A 67 -6.29 7.63 -2.71
CA THR A 67 -6.11 8.77 -3.62
C THR A 67 -5.66 8.24 -5.00
N PRO A 68 -5.54 9.09 -6.04
CA PRO A 68 -5.11 8.64 -7.36
C PRO A 68 -3.75 7.93 -7.38
N ASN A 69 -2.84 8.25 -6.44
CA ASN A 69 -1.50 7.66 -6.37
C ASN A 69 -1.23 6.84 -5.10
N VAL A 70 -2.22 6.64 -4.22
CA VAL A 70 -2.04 5.91 -2.97
C VAL A 70 -3.19 4.93 -2.76
N ARG A 71 -2.84 3.65 -2.60
CA ARG A 71 -3.75 2.57 -2.19
C ARG A 71 -3.48 2.22 -0.73
N LEU A 72 -4.54 1.86 -0.01
CA LEU A 72 -4.48 1.57 1.42
C LEU A 72 -4.79 0.11 1.71
N HIS A 73 -4.29 -0.40 2.84
CA HIS A 73 -4.68 -1.70 3.39
C HIS A 73 -4.94 -1.66 4.90
N TYR A 74 -5.42 -2.77 5.46
CA TYR A 74 -5.54 -2.94 6.92
C TYR A 74 -4.17 -2.93 7.60
N SER A 75 -4.04 -2.19 8.69
CA SER A 75 -2.83 -2.19 9.51
C SER A 75 -2.70 -3.56 10.16
N GLY A 76 -1.55 -4.21 9.99
CA GLY A 76 -1.27 -5.52 10.58
C GLY A 76 -1.04 -5.51 12.10
N ARG A 77 -1.79 -4.73 12.87
CA ARG A 77 -1.75 -4.77 14.34
C ARG A 77 -2.99 -5.47 14.88
N GLU A 78 -2.71 -6.61 15.52
CA GLU A 78 -3.57 -7.45 16.38
C GLU A 78 -4.46 -8.50 15.69
N GLN A 79 -4.00 -9.73 15.88
CA GLN A 79 -4.75 -10.93 16.26
C GLN A 79 -6.25 -10.73 16.51
N GLU A 80 -7.05 -10.81 15.45
CA GLU A 80 -8.38 -11.41 15.53
C GLU A 80 -8.73 -11.97 14.16
N SER A 81 -9.43 -13.10 14.14
CA SER A 81 -9.89 -13.77 12.91
C SER A 81 -10.93 -12.90 12.19
N VAL A 82 -10.48 -11.95 11.39
CA VAL A 82 -11.36 -11.09 10.59
C VAL A 82 -11.53 -11.70 9.20
N ASN A 83 -12.78 -11.98 8.83
CA ASN A 83 -13.13 -12.22 7.43
C ASN A 83 -13.00 -10.89 6.68
N ILE A 84 -11.84 -10.67 6.07
CA ILE A 84 -11.62 -9.45 5.30
C ILE A 84 -12.28 -9.64 3.93
N VAL A 85 -13.35 -8.88 3.68
CA VAL A 85 -13.99 -8.81 2.37
C VAL A 85 -13.31 -7.72 1.54
N CYS A 86 -12.71 -8.16 0.44
CA CYS A 86 -12.00 -7.35 -0.52
C CYS A 86 -12.68 -7.47 -1.88
N HIS A 87 -13.45 -6.48 -2.34
CA HIS A 87 -14.08 -6.56 -3.67
C HIS A 87 -14.78 -7.92 -3.94
N ASN A 88 -15.55 -8.42 -2.97
CA ASN A 88 -16.24 -9.73 -2.96
C ASN A 88 -15.35 -10.98 -2.78
N TYR A 89 -14.06 -10.83 -2.50
CA TYR A 89 -13.17 -11.92 -2.10
C TYR A 89 -13.05 -11.98 -0.58
N LEU A 90 -13.32 -13.17 0.00
CA LEU A 90 -13.06 -13.47 1.40
C LEU A 90 -11.61 -13.93 1.55
N PHE A 91 -10.80 -13.12 2.23
CA PHE A 91 -9.44 -13.51 2.58
C PHE A 91 -9.44 -14.16 3.96
N ASN A 92 -9.24 -15.47 4.00
CA ASN A 92 -9.02 -16.22 5.23
C ASN A 92 -7.53 -16.11 5.59
N LYS A 93 -7.19 -15.31 6.58
CA LYS A 93 -5.84 -15.27 7.13
C LYS A 93 -5.65 -16.46 8.08
N THR A 94 -4.89 -17.47 7.67
CA THR A 94 -4.54 -18.61 8.54
C THR A 94 -3.49 -18.15 9.56
N ILE A 95 -3.81 -18.34 10.85
CA ILE A 95 -2.91 -18.03 11.97
C ILE A 95 -2.00 -19.24 12.19
N THR A 96 -0.68 -19.02 12.20
CA THR A 96 0.25 -19.96 12.84
C THR A 96 0.54 -19.39 14.22
N VAL A 97 0.10 -20.10 15.27
CA VAL A 97 0.37 -19.78 16.68
C VAL A 97 1.84 -20.05 17.00
#